data_AF-A0A7V9V4F3-F1
#
_entry.id   AF-A0A7V9V4F3-F1
#
_cell.length_a   1.000
_cell.length_b   1.000
_cell.length_c   1.000
_cell.angle_alpha   90.00
_cell.angle_beta   90.00
_cell.angle_gamma   90.00
#
_symmetry.space_group_name_H-M   'P 1'
#
loop_
_entity.id
_entity.type
_entity.pdbx_description
1 polymer ?
#
loop_
_entity_poly.entity_id
_entity_poly.type
_entity_poly.pdbx_seq_one_letter_code
_entity_poly.pdbx_strand_id
1 'polypeptide(L)' 'ADLVDRGLVLAGGGALLRGFDKLLSEETGLPVHVAEDPLSAVAEGTGKCLNEIKFLRQVASSDRQWR' A
#
# COMPACT_ATOMS: atom_id res chain seq x y z
N ALA A 1 6.85 2.71 15.84
CA ALA A 1 7.60 1.44 15.72
C ALA A 1 7.35 0.81 14.35
N ASP A 2 6.12 0.40 14.04
CA ASP A 2 5.80 -0.41 12.84
C ASP A 2 6.31 0.14 11.49
N LEU A 3 6.22 1.45 11.25
CA LEU A 3 6.68 2.06 9.99
C LEU A 3 8.20 2.07 9.82
N VAL A 4 8.95 2.28 10.91
CA VAL A 4 10.42 2.31 10.87
C VAL A 4 10.98 0.90 10.68
N ASP A 5 10.32 -0.10 11.28
CA ASP A 5 10.76 -1.50 11.22
C ASP A 5 10.32 -2.22 9.94
N ARG A 6 9.12 -1.95 9.42
CA ARG A 6 8.56 -2.62 8.23
C ARG A 6 8.69 -1.82 6.93
N GLY A 7 8.88 -0.51 7.03
CA GLY A 7 9.08 0.35 5.87
C GLY A 7 7.83 0.52 4.99
N LEU A 8 8.07 0.76 3.70
CA LEU A 8 7.06 1.00 2.68
C LEU A 8 6.94 -0.20 1.74
N VAL A 9 5.72 -0.50 1.29
CA VAL A 9 5.46 -1.46 0.21
C VAL A 9 4.81 -0.73 -0.97
N LEU A 10 5.44 -0.79 -2.15
CA LEU A 10 4.96 -0.16 -3.37
C LEU A 10 4.02 -1.09 -4.13
N ALA A 11 2.91 -0.53 -4.58
CA ALA A 11 1.94 -1.19 -5.46
C ALA A 11 1.57 -0.26 -6.63
N GLY A 12 0.93 -0.83 -7.65
CA GLY A 12 0.55 -0.17 -8.89
C GLY A 12 1.68 -0.11 -9.93
N GLY A 13 1.34 0.32 -11.16
CA GLY A 13 2.31 0.41 -12.25
C GLY A 13 3.47 1.38 -12.00
N GLY A 14 3.26 2.41 -11.17
CA GLY A 14 4.32 3.34 -10.76
C GLY A 14 5.44 2.69 -9.95
N ALA A 15 5.16 1.58 -9.26
CA ALA A 15 6.17 0.82 -8.53
C ALA A 15 7.24 0.19 -9.44
N LEU A 16 6.94 0.03 -10.74
CA LEU A 16 7.85 -0.57 -11.73
C LEU A 16 8.76 0.48 -12.40
N LEU A 17 8.64 1.75 -12.04
CA LEU A 17 9.58 2.77 -12.49
C LEU A 17 10.98 2.42 -11.96
N ARG A 18 11.95 2.39 -12.87
CA ARG A 18 13.32 1.96 -12.56
C ARG A 18 13.91 2.82 -11.44
N GLY A 19 14.21 2.19 -10.31
CA GLY A 19 14.86 2.82 -9.15
C GLY A 19 13.95 3.67 -8.28
N PHE A 20 12.63 3.61 -8.46
CA PHE A 20 11.70 4.38 -7.64
C PHE A 20 11.67 3.93 -6.17
N ASP A 21 11.79 2.63 -5.93
CA ASP A 21 12.02 2.04 -4.61
C ASP A 21 13.27 2.59 -3.93
N LYS A 22 14.38 2.69 -4.66
CA LYS A 22 15.64 3.23 -4.16
C LYS A 22 15.53 4.71 -3.82
N LEU A 23 14.96 5.51 -4.72
CA LEU A 23 14.74 6.94 -4.48
C LEU A 23 13.93 7.17 -3.20
N LEU A 24 12.83 6.44 -3.03
CA LEU A 24 12.02 6.56 -1.82
C LEU A 24 12.79 6.12 -0.56
N SER A 25 13.60 5.07 -0.66
CA SER A 25 14.43 4.62 0.45
C SER A 25 15.48 5.67 0.86
N GLU A 26 16.14 6.30 -0.11
CA GLU A 26 17.13 7.37 0.11
C GLU A 26 16.49 8.61 0.75
N GLU A 27 15.35 9.07 0.25
CA GLU A 27 14.68 10.28 0.72
C GLU A 27 13.99 10.11 2.08
N THR A 28 13.47 8.91 2.36
CA THR A 28 12.72 8.65 3.60
C THR A 28 13.58 8.04 4.70
N GLY A 29 14.73 7.46 4.36
CA GLY A 29 15.54 6.66 5.28
C GLY A 29 14.86 5.35 5.72
N LEU A 30 13.75 4.96 5.07
CA LEU A 30 12.99 3.75 5.39
C LEU A 30 13.32 2.62 4.40
N PRO A 31 13.18 1.35 4.83
CA PRO A 31 13.14 0.22 3.90
C PRO A 31 11.98 0.40 2.91
N VAL A 32 12.21 0.09 1.64
CA VAL A 32 11.17 0.14 0.60
C VAL A 32 11.18 -1.16 -0.18
N HIS A 33 10.03 -1.78 -0.31
CA HIS A 33 9.83 -3.05 -0.99
C HIS A 33 8.81 -2.88 -2.12
N VAL A 34 9.03 -3.52 -3.25
CA VAL A 34 8.00 -3.64 -4.30
C VAL A 34 7.16 -4.88 -4.01
N ALA A 35 5.83 -4.77 -4.11
CA ALA A 35 4.95 -5.92 -3.97
C ALA A 35 5.28 -7.00 -5.02
N GLU A 36 5.00 -8.27 -4.71
CA GLU A 36 5.27 -9.40 -5.61
C GLU A 36 4.52 -9.28 -6.95
N ASP A 37 3.24 -8.90 -6.90
CA ASP A 37 2.45 -8.49 -8.06
C ASP A 37 1.86 -7.09 -7.83
N PRO A 38 2.62 -6.02 -8.16
CA PRO A 38 2.18 -4.66 -7.91
C PRO A 38 1.04 -4.24 -8.84
N LEU A 39 0.89 -4.86 -10.01
CA LEU A 39 -0.14 -4.49 -10.99
C LEU A 39 -1.52 -5.00 -10.55
N SER A 40 -1.59 -6.23 -10.03
CA SER A 40 -2.85 -6.84 -9.60
C SER A 40 -3.23 -6.50 -8.17
N ALA A 41 -2.30 -6.03 -7.33
CA ALA A 41 -2.49 -5.80 -5.90
C ALA A 41 -3.79 -5.05 -5.54
N VAL A 42 -4.15 -4.01 -6.29
CA VAL A 42 -5.38 -3.23 -6.05
C VAL A 42 -6.63 -4.06 -6.36
N ALA A 43 -6.65 -4.75 -7.50
CA ALA A 43 -7.78 -5.56 -7.92
C ALA A 43 -7.98 -6.76 -6.96
N GLU A 44 -6.90 -7.44 -6.60
CA GLU A 44 -6.94 -8.55 -5.64
C GLU A 44 -7.37 -8.11 -4.25
N GLY A 45 -6.81 -7.00 -3.74
CA GLY A 45 -7.21 -6.42 -2.46
C GLY A 45 -8.68 -6.04 -2.44
N THR A 46 -9.17 -5.45 -3.53
CA THR A 46 -10.59 -5.14 -3.72
C THR A 46 -11.45 -6.40 -3.68
N GLY A 47 -11.07 -7.45 -4.41
CA GLY A 47 -11.77 -8.75 -4.39
C GLY A 47 -11.82 -9.37 -3.00
N LYS A 48 -10.70 -9.34 -2.26
CA LYS A 48 -10.63 -9.80 -0.86
C LYS A 48 -11.57 -9.02 0.04
N CYS A 49 -11.62 -7.69 -0.08
CA CYS A 49 -12.53 -6.85 0.70
C CYS A 49 -14.00 -7.09 0.36
N LEU A 50 -14.34 -7.38 -0.90
CA LEU A 50 -15.72 -7.70 -1.30
C LEU A 50 -16.22 -9.02 -0.69
N ASN A 51 -15.33 -9.99 -0.46
CA ASN A 51 -15.66 -11.21 0.29
C ASN A 51 -15.99 -10.91 1.77
N GLU A 52 -15.51 -9.79 2.31
CA GLU A 52 -15.72 -9.34 3.68
C GLU A 52 -16.62 -8.09 3.73
N ILE A 53 -17.81 -8.16 3.13
CA ILE A 53 -18.66 -6.97 2.87
C ILE A 53 -19.01 -6.14 4.12
N LYS A 54 -19.09 -6.78 5.30
CA LYS A 54 -19.34 -6.09 6.58
C LYS A 54 -18.14 -5.23 6.99
N PHE A 55 -16.93 -5.78 6.86
CA PHE A 55 -15.69 -5.07 7.11
C PHE A 55 -15.53 -3.90 6.12
N LEU A 56 -15.78 -4.14 4.83
CA LEU A 56 -15.73 -3.08 3.82
C LEU A 56 -16.67 -1.92 4.16
N ARG A 57 -17.90 -2.22 4.59
CA ARG A 57 -18.86 -1.18 5.02
C ARG A 57 -18.32 -0.34 6.18
N GLN A 58 -17.76 -0.97 7.21
CA GLN A 58 -17.23 -0.28 8.39
C GLN A 58 -16.09 0.69 8.03
N VAL A 59 -15.16 0.24 7.19
CA VAL A 59 -14.00 1.05 6.76
C VAL A 59 -14.44 2.18 5.83
N ALA A 60 -15.38 1.91 4.91
CA ALA A 60 -15.87 2.92 3.96
C ALA A 60 -16.73 4.02 4.60
N SER A 61 -17.41 3.72 5.72
CA SER A 61 -18.26 4.68 6.44
C SER A 61 -17.52 5.54 7.47
N SER A 62 -16.21 5.33 7.65
CA SER A 62 -15.43 6.12 8.61
C SER A 62 -15.09 7.48 7.99
N ASP A 63 -15.83 8.52 8.39
CA ASP A 63 -15.59 9.89 7.96
C ASP A 63 -14.16 10.35 8.30
N ARG A 64 -13.47 10.89 7.29
CA ARG A 64 -12.12 11.43 7.38
C ARG A 64 -12.09 12.65 8.30
N GLN A 65 -11.76 12.45 9.57
CA GLN A 65 -11.20 13.50 10.40
C GLN A 65 -9.68 13.55 10.19
N TRP A 66 -9.26 14.10 9.05
CA TRP A 66 -7.87 14.50 8.84
C TRP A 66 -7.71 15.94 9.33
N ARG A 67 -7.13 16.12 10.53
CA ARG A 67 -6.60 17.39 11.05
C ARG A 67 -5.08 17.32 11.02
#